data_AF-A0A1F3VF70-F1
#
_entry.id   AF-A0A1F3VF70-F1
#
_cell.length_a   1.000
_cell.length_b   1.000
_cell.length_c   1.000
_cell.angle_alpha   90.00
_cell.angle_beta   90.00
_cell.angle_gamma   90.00
#
_symmetry.space_group_name_H-M   'P 1'
#
loop_
_entity.id
_entity.type
_entity.pdbx_description
1 polymer ?
#
loop_
_entity_poly.entity_id
_entity_poly.type
_entity_poly.pdbx_seq_one_letter_code
_entity_poly.pdbx_strand_id
1 'polypeptide(L)'
;MLNANNGILAQLKFDKEINIKAASKWSDEDIGEMMTTYLKTKSVAKETANNALYLIAEEKIEQLSEAISLKKKNLSQTIIKPIEATP
;
A
#
# COMPACT_ATOMS: atom_id res chain seq x y z
N MET A 1 0.18 22.90 -11.52
CA MET A 1 -0.12 21.47 -11.22
C MET A 1 1.11 20.66 -10.79
N LEU A 2 2.33 20.91 -11.30
CA LEU A 2 3.55 20.18 -10.88
C LEU A 2 3.86 20.27 -9.37
N ASN A 3 3.74 21.46 -8.79
CA ASN A 3 4.09 21.70 -7.38
C ASN A 3 3.16 20.98 -6.38
N ALA A 4 1.88 20.80 -6.73
CA ALA A 4 0.93 20.07 -5.88
C ALA A 4 1.23 18.57 -5.86
N ASN A 5 1.54 17.98 -7.02
CA ASN A 5 1.85 16.55 -7.11
C ASN A 5 3.17 16.20 -6.41
N ASN A 6 4.18 17.08 -6.47
CA ASN A 6 5.42 16.89 -5.72
C ASN A 6 5.19 16.96 -4.20
N GLY A 7 4.31 17.85 -3.74
CA GLY A 7 3.88 17.90 -2.33
C GLY A 7 3.16 16.63 -1.89
N ILE A 8 2.28 16.09 -2.74
CA ILE A 8 1.58 14.82 -2.48
C ILE A 8 2.57 13.66 -2.38
N LEU A 9 3.53 13.53 -3.30
CA LEU A 9 4.53 12.46 -3.25
C LEU A 9 5.39 12.54 -1.99
N ALA A 10 5.83 13.75 -1.62
CA ALA A 10 6.59 13.96 -0.40
C ALA A 10 5.80 13.53 0.85
N GLN A 11 4.53 13.92 0.93
CA GLN A 11 3.66 13.53 2.04
C GLN A 11 3.41 12.02 2.07
N LEU A 12 3.19 11.39 0.91
CA LEU A 12 2.99 9.94 0.83
C LEU A 12 4.18 9.13 1.34
N LYS A 13 5.41 9.61 1.05
CA LYS A 13 6.64 9.00 1.56
C LYS A 13 6.83 9.25 3.05
N PHE A 14 6.50 10.45 3.52
CA PHE A 14 6.55 10.78 4.94
C PHE A 14 5.58 9.89 5.75
N ASP A 15 4.35 9.70 5.27
CA ASP A 15 3.33 8.89 5.94
C ASP A 15 3.39 7.40 5.58
N LYS A 16 4.45 6.93 4.91
CA LYS A 16 4.52 5.59 4.30
C LYS A 16 4.14 4.48 5.29
N GLU A 17 4.75 4.46 6.48
CA GLU A 17 4.47 3.43 7.49
C GLU A 17 3.03 3.48 8.02
N ILE A 18 2.49 4.69 8.21
CA ILE A 18 1.12 4.89 8.70
C ILE A 18 0.14 4.34 7.66
N ASN A 19 0.37 4.66 6.39
CA ASN A 19 -0.44 4.20 5.27
C ASN A 19 -0.40 2.67 5.12
N ILE A 20 0.78 2.06 5.25
CA ILE A 20 0.93 0.59 5.22
C ILE A 20 0.15 -0.06 6.35
N LYS A 21 0.31 0.44 7.59
CA LYS A 21 -0.41 -0.09 8.76
C LYS A 21 -1.92 0.05 8.60
N ALA A 22 -2.39 1.18 8.06
CA ALA A 22 -3.81 1.38 7.78
C ALA A 22 -4.33 0.40 6.72
N ALA A 23 -3.64 0.30 5.57
CA ALA A 23 -4.01 -0.59 4.48
C ALA A 23 -3.95 -2.07 4.88
N SER A 24 -3.05 -2.48 5.78
CA SER A 24 -2.96 -3.88 6.26
C SER A 24 -4.21 -4.37 7.00
N LYS A 25 -5.09 -3.45 7.42
CA LYS A 25 -6.37 -3.74 8.08
C LYS A 25 -7.53 -3.88 7.09
N TRP A 26 -7.34 -3.52 5.83
CA TRP A 26 -8.37 -3.64 4.81
C TRP A 26 -8.60 -5.10 4.41
N SER A 27 -9.72 -5.37 3.74
CA SER A 27 -9.95 -6.68 3.13
C SER A 27 -8.96 -6.92 1.98
N ASP A 28 -8.73 -8.19 1.62
CA ASP A 28 -7.86 -8.50 0.47
C ASP A 28 -8.48 -8.01 -0.85
N GLU A 29 -9.81 -7.98 -0.92
CA GLU A 29 -10.57 -7.45 -2.05
C GLU A 29 -10.34 -5.95 -2.22
N ASP A 30 -10.51 -5.15 -1.16
CA ASP A 30 -10.28 -3.70 -1.19
C ASP A 30 -8.84 -3.35 -1.61
N ILE A 31 -7.86 -4.08 -1.09
CA ILE A 31 -6.45 -3.89 -1.46
C ILE A 31 -6.25 -4.25 -2.94
N GLY A 32 -6.87 -5.33 -3.42
CA GLY A 32 -6.80 -5.76 -4.82
C GLY A 32 -7.42 -4.76 -5.79
N GLU A 33 -8.59 -4.21 -5.46
CA GLU A 33 -9.26 -3.17 -6.25
C GLU A 33 -8.42 -1.89 -6.31
N MET A 34 -7.90 -1.45 -5.16
CA MET A 34 -7.09 -0.25 -5.09
C MET A 34 -5.76 -0.42 -5.84
N MET A 35 -5.12 -1.60 -5.72
CA MET A 35 -3.91 -1.94 -6.46
C MET A 35 -4.16 -1.88 -7.97
N THR A 36 -5.27 -2.46 -8.43
CA THR A 36 -5.66 -2.44 -9.84
C THR A 36 -5.87 -1.01 -10.34
N THR A 37 -6.48 -0.15 -9.53
CA THR A 37 -6.69 1.26 -9.84
C THR A 37 -5.36 2.02 -10.00
N TYR A 38 -4.41 1.83 -9.09
CA TYR A 38 -3.10 2.47 -9.19
C TYR A 38 -2.23 1.91 -10.32
N LEU A 39 -2.33 0.61 -10.64
CA LEU A 39 -1.68 0.04 -11.82
C LEU A 39 -2.18 0.68 -13.12
N LYS A 40 -3.51 0.82 -13.27
CA LYS A 40 -4.12 1.55 -14.41
C LYS A 40 -3.65 3.00 -14.45
N THR A 41 -3.67 3.68 -13.30
CA THR A 41 -3.21 5.07 -13.19
C THR A 41 -1.74 5.21 -13.59
N LYS A 42 -0.87 4.29 -13.17
CA LYS A 42 0.55 4.26 -13.57
C LYS A 42 0.71 4.11 -15.08
N SER A 43 -0.09 3.25 -15.73
CA SER A 43 -0.07 3.08 -17.19
C SER A 43 -0.46 4.37 -17.91
N VAL A 44 -1.60 4.95 -17.55
CA VAL A 44 -2.08 6.20 -18.15
C VAL A 44 -1.10 7.34 -17.91
N ALA A 45 -0.52 7.45 -16.72
CA ALA A 45 0.49 8.45 -16.41
C ALA A 45 1.74 8.31 -17.29
N LYS A 46 2.16 7.07 -17.56
CA LYS A 46 3.27 6.79 -18.49
C LYS A 46 2.93 7.18 -19.92
N GLU A 47 1.75 6.79 -20.42
CA GLU A 47 1.29 7.10 -21.78
C GLU A 47 1.15 8.61 -22.03
N THR A 48 0.76 9.36 -20.99
CA THR A 48 0.58 10.81 -21.03
C THR A 48 1.83 11.61 -20.62
N ALA A 49 2.96 10.93 -20.39
CA ALA A 49 4.20 11.53 -19.88
C ALA A 49 4.04 12.37 -18.59
N ASN A 50 3.07 12.01 -17.73
CA ASN A 50 2.85 12.64 -16.44
C ASN A 50 3.69 11.99 -15.34
N ASN A 51 4.96 12.39 -15.26
CA ASN A 51 5.93 11.82 -14.32
C ASN A 51 5.49 11.93 -12.84
N ALA A 52 4.83 13.03 -12.47
CA ALA A 52 4.43 13.22 -11.08
C ALA A 52 3.32 12.23 -10.66
N LEU A 53 2.33 12.02 -11.52
CA LEU A 53 1.29 11.02 -11.28
C LEU A 53 1.83 9.60 -11.33
N TYR A 54 2.81 9.33 -12.21
CA TYR A 54 3.49 8.04 -12.29
C TYR A 54 4.15 7.66 -10.95
N LEU A 55 4.91 8.59 -10.37
CA LEU A 55 5.60 8.37 -9.10
C LEU A 55 4.64 8.22 -7.91
N ILE A 56 3.54 8.98 -7.90
CA ILE A 56 2.49 8.82 -6.88
C ILE A 56 1.84 7.44 -6.96
N ALA A 57 1.52 6.98 -8.17
CA ALA A 57 0.93 5.66 -8.37
C ALA A 57 1.90 4.55 -7.96
N GLU A 58 3.19 4.69 -8.29
CA GLU A 58 4.25 3.75 -7.89
C GLU A 58 4.40 3.64 -6.37
N GLU A 59 4.47 4.77 -5.67
CA GLU A 59 4.54 4.80 -4.20
C GLU A 59 3.31 4.13 -3.56
N LYS A 60 2.12 4.35 -4.10
CA LYS A 60 0.89 3.69 -3.61
C LYS A 60 0.90 2.19 -3.84
N ILE A 61 1.38 1.73 -4.99
CA ILE A 61 1.54 0.30 -5.29
C ILE A 61 2.52 -0.36 -4.31
N GLU A 62 3.62 0.31 -4.00
CA GLU A 62 4.61 -0.16 -3.03
C GLU A 62 3.99 -0.30 -1.63
N GLN A 63 3.29 0.74 -1.15
CA GLN A 63 2.61 0.72 0.15
C GLN A 63 1.56 -0.40 0.27
N LEU A 64 0.76 -0.62 -0.78
CA LEU A 64 -0.23 -1.70 -0.79
C LEU A 64 0.43 -3.09 -0.81
N SER A 65 1.54 -3.25 -1.54
CA SER A 65 2.30 -4.51 -1.59
C SER A 65 2.92 -4.86 -0.22
N GLU A 66 3.47 -3.85 0.45
CA GLU A 66 3.98 -3.98 1.82
C GLU A 66 2.85 -4.26 2.82
N ALA A 67 1.68 -3.66 2.66
CA ALA A 67 0.51 -3.91 3.50
C ALA A 67 0.04 -5.38 3.42
N ILE A 68 0.01 -5.97 2.23
CA ILE A 68 -0.28 -7.41 2.04
C ILE A 68 0.75 -8.26 2.78
N SER A 69 2.03 -7.92 2.64
CA SER A 69 3.13 -8.65 3.27
C SER A 69 3.04 -8.59 4.80
N LEU A 70 2.72 -7.42 5.35
CA LEU A 70 2.51 -7.21 6.78
C LEU A 70 1.29 -7.98 7.28
N LYS A 71 0.17 -7.97 6.55
CA LYS A 71 -1.05 -8.72 6.90
C LYS A 71 -0.77 -10.22 6.98
N LYS A 72 -0.07 -10.79 5.99
CA LYS A 72 0.35 -12.20 5.98
C LYS A 72 1.22 -12.54 7.19
N LYS A 73 2.19 -11.68 7.53
CA LYS A 73 3.04 -11.86 8.71
C LYS A 73 2.23 -11.91 10.01
N ASN A 74 1.26 -11.01 10.17
CA ASN A 74 0.43 -10.95 11.37
C ASN A 74 -0.49 -12.18 11.51
N LEU A 75 -1.03 -12.70 10.40
CA LEU A 75 -1.82 -13.93 10.40
C LEU A 75 -0.97 -15.15 10.80
N SER A 76 0.25 -15.27 10.27
CA SER A 76 1.18 -16.35 10.64
C SER A 76 1.60 -16.32 12.11
N GLN A 77 1.67 -15.15 12.73
CA GLN A 77 1.98 -15.01 14.16
C GLN A 77 0.80 -15.34 15.08
N THR A 78 -0.43 -15.21 14.61
CA THR A 78 -1.63 -15.46 15.42
C THR A 78 -1.87 -16.96 15.64
N ILE A 79 -1.37 -17.82 14.76
CA ILE A 79 -1.59 -19.27 14.78
C ILE A 79 -0.67 -19.99 15.80
N ILE A 80 0.40 -19.34 16.28
CA ILE A 80 1.42 -19.93 17.16
C ILE A 80 1.26 -19.44 18.62
N LYS A 81 0.05 -19.44 19.18
CA LYS A 81 -0.09 -19.40 20.64
C LYS A 81 -0.11 -20.85 21.16
N PRO A 82 0.84 -21.28 22.00
CA PRO A 82 0.74 -22.56 22.67
C PRO A 82 -0.56 -22.59 23.47
N ILE A 83 -1.35 -23.64 23.29
CA ILE A 83 -2.40 -23.97 24.25
C ILE A 83 -1.64 -24.38 25.51
N GLU A 84 -1.57 -23.50 26.50
CA GLU A 84 -1.10 -23.87 27.83
C GLU A 84 -2.02 -25.00 28.31
N ALA A 85 -1.48 -26.21 28.37
CA ALA A 85 -2.15 -27.33 29.01
C ALA A 85 -2.20 -27.03 30.50
N THR A 86 -3.37 -26.60 30.98
CA THR A 86 -3.63 -26.41 32.41
C THR A 86 -3.61 -27.80 33.10
N PRO A 87 -3.03 -27.94 34.32
CA PRO A 87 -2.75 -29.23 34.96
C PRO A 87 -3.97 -30.09 35.27
#